data_AF-A0A395J0X2-F1
#
_entry.id   AF-A0A395J0X2-F1
#
_cell.length_a   1.000
_cell.length_b   1.000
_cell.length_c   1.000
_cell.angle_alpha   90.00
_cell.angle_beta   90.00
_cell.angle_gamma   90.00
#
_symmetry.space_group_name_H-M   'P 1'
#
loop_
_entity.id
_entity.type
_entity.pdbx_description
1 polymer ?
#
loop_
_entity_poly.entity_id
_entity_poly.type
_entity_poly.pdbx_seq_one_letter_code
_entity_poly.pdbx_strand_id
1 'polypeptide(L)'
;MALRISAKRVTATFKAGNLSAGVNGFLRRNASQATATATSLPDDIKHDIHNESKNIASRSFTKFANSTSHRTTSTIYMVATYVRPPPMFVRGFGCHLWDAENKRYLDFTAGIAVNALGHCDPEIAKIML
;
A
#
# COMPACT_ATOMS: atom_id res chain seq x y z
N MET A 1 18.41 35.48 39.56
CA MET A 1 18.29 36.04 38.20
C MET A 1 17.67 34.96 37.32
N ALA A 2 16.35 34.98 37.13
CA ALA A 2 15.61 33.91 36.43
C ALA A 2 14.90 34.50 35.20
N LEU A 3 15.33 34.08 34.01
CA LEU A 3 14.84 34.56 32.72
C LEU A 3 13.51 33.87 32.40
N ARG A 4 12.39 34.62 32.35
CA ARG A 4 11.09 34.13 31.89
C ARG A 4 11.02 34.23 30.37
N ILE A 5 11.20 33.10 29.67
CA ILE A 5 10.98 33.01 28.23
C ILE A 5 9.47 32.91 27.98
N SER A 6 8.90 33.97 27.41
CA SER A 6 7.49 34.07 27.01
C SER A 6 7.30 33.38 25.65
N ALA A 7 6.62 32.23 25.63
CA ALA A 7 6.22 31.56 24.40
C ALA A 7 4.96 32.25 23.83
N LYS A 8 5.13 33.03 22.76
CA LYS A 8 4.00 33.55 21.97
C LYS A 8 3.31 32.39 21.25
N ARG A 9 2.13 31.98 21.72
CA ARG A 9 1.21 31.11 20.99
C ARG A 9 0.74 31.83 19.72
N VAL A 10 1.11 31.32 18.56
CA VAL A 10 0.54 31.74 17.27
C VAL A 10 -0.80 31.02 17.10
N THR A 11 -1.89 31.68 17.46
CA THR A 11 -3.25 31.24 17.14
C THR A 11 -3.55 31.53 15.68
N ALA A 12 -3.52 30.49 14.83
CA ALA A 12 -4.06 30.55 13.49
C ALA A 12 -5.59 30.49 13.55
N THR A 13 -6.23 31.62 13.28
CA THR A 13 -7.69 31.73 13.15
C THR A 13 -8.14 31.15 11.81
N PHE A 14 -8.65 29.91 11.82
CA PHE A 14 -9.33 29.34 10.66
C PHE A 14 -10.69 30.01 10.50
N LYS A 15 -10.83 30.85 9.47
CA LYS A 15 -12.11 31.46 9.06
C LYS A 15 -12.95 30.38 8.37
N ALA A 16 -13.83 29.74 9.12
CA ALA A 16 -14.81 28.80 8.59
C ALA A 16 -15.89 29.57 7.79
N GLY A 17 -15.81 29.51 6.47
CA GLY A 17 -16.91 29.90 5.60
C GLY A 17 -17.98 28.82 5.61
N ASN A 18 -19.25 29.22 5.78
CA ASN A 18 -20.42 28.37 5.67
C ASN A 18 -20.41 27.65 4.31
N LEU A 19 -20.22 26.33 4.32
CA LEU A 19 -20.50 25.47 3.17
C LEU A 19 -21.63 24.51 3.55
N SER A 20 -22.73 24.73 2.83
CA SER A 20 -23.94 23.93 2.75
C SER A 20 -23.66 22.42 2.75
N ALA A 21 -24.48 21.69 3.49
CA ALA A 21 -24.51 20.23 3.56
C ALA A 21 -24.83 19.62 2.19
N GLY A 22 -23.78 19.28 1.44
CA GLY A 22 -23.82 18.43 0.26
C GLY A 22 -22.88 17.24 0.47
N VAL A 23 -23.39 16.18 1.08
CA VAL A 23 -22.68 14.91 1.29
C VAL A 23 -22.46 14.25 -0.06
N ASN A 24 -21.33 14.52 -0.70
CA ASN A 24 -20.72 13.69 -1.76
C ASN A 24 -19.25 14.09 -1.94
N GLY A 25 -18.47 13.90 -0.88
CA GLY A 25 -17.02 14.09 -0.91
C GLY A 25 -16.32 12.76 -1.13
N PHE A 26 -15.97 12.45 -2.37
CA PHE A 26 -14.84 11.56 -2.65
C PHE A 26 -13.68 12.02 -1.76
N LEU A 27 -13.30 11.20 -0.78
CA LEU A 27 -12.06 11.40 -0.04
C LEU A 27 -10.93 11.33 -1.08
N ARG A 28 -10.53 12.49 -1.62
CA ARG A 28 -9.24 12.66 -2.29
C ARG A 28 -8.22 12.32 -1.21
N ARG A 29 -7.73 11.09 -1.24
CA ARG A 29 -6.52 10.72 -0.50
C ARG A 29 -5.45 11.65 -1.03
N ASN A 30 -5.10 12.64 -0.24
CA ASN A 30 -3.97 13.51 -0.49
C ASN A 30 -2.73 12.62 -0.37
N ALA A 31 -2.34 11.96 -1.46
CA ALA A 31 -0.96 11.56 -1.62
C ALA A 31 -0.17 12.88 -1.61
N SER A 32 0.67 13.06 -0.61
CA SER A 32 1.46 14.26 -0.39
C SER A 32 2.29 14.57 -1.63
N GLN A 33 1.82 15.46 -2.50
CA GLN A 33 2.62 15.93 -3.64
C GLN A 33 3.89 16.67 -3.19
N ALA A 34 3.95 17.09 -1.91
CA ALA A 34 5.10 17.75 -1.32
C ALA A 34 6.37 16.87 -1.26
N THR A 35 6.26 15.53 -1.28
CA THR A 35 7.45 14.65 -1.25
C THR A 35 8.10 14.51 -2.64
N ALA A 36 7.34 14.72 -3.72
CA ALA A 36 7.89 14.61 -5.09
C ALA A 36 8.88 15.73 -5.43
N THR A 37 8.75 16.91 -4.80
CA THR A 37 9.64 18.06 -5.03
C THR A 37 10.98 17.93 -4.29
N ALA A 38 11.09 17.07 -3.27
CA ALA A 38 12.27 16.99 -2.39
C ALA A 38 13.22 15.80 -2.69
N THR A 39 12.94 15.03 -3.75
CA THR A 39 13.73 13.83 -4.10
C THR A 39 14.82 14.13 -5.15
N SER A 40 16.02 13.61 -4.91
CA SER A 40 17.18 13.68 -5.80
C SER A 40 17.10 12.73 -7.01
N LEU A 41 15.96 12.06 -7.21
CA LEU A 41 15.74 11.18 -8.36
C LEU A 41 15.75 11.97 -9.67
N PRO A 42 16.17 11.35 -10.79
CA PRO A 42 15.99 11.89 -12.14
C PRO A 42 14.52 12.17 -12.46
N ASP A 43 14.26 13.20 -13.27
CA ASP A 43 12.89 13.63 -13.58
C ASP A 43 12.09 12.59 -14.37
N ASP A 44 12.75 11.75 -15.16
CA ASP A 44 12.12 10.64 -15.89
C ASP A 44 11.49 9.63 -14.92
N ILE A 45 12.23 9.26 -13.87
CA ILE A 45 11.76 8.32 -12.84
C ILE A 45 10.61 8.94 -12.04
N LYS A 46 10.65 10.25 -11.77
CA LYS A 46 9.53 10.95 -11.10
C LYS A 46 8.25 10.89 -11.94
N HIS A 47 8.37 11.05 -13.26
CA HIS A 47 7.23 10.96 -14.17
C HIS A 47 6.64 9.54 -14.19
N ASP A 48 7.48 8.52 -14.22
CA ASP A 48 7.04 7.11 -14.18
C ASP A 48 6.31 6.78 -12.88
N ILE A 49 6.87 7.19 -11.74
CA ILE A 49 6.24 7.00 -10.42
C ILE A 49 4.88 7.70 -10.36
N HIS A 50 4.78 8.93 -10.88
CA HIS A 50 3.53 9.69 -10.91
C HIS A 50 2.48 9.01 -11.80
N ASN A 51 2.90 8.50 -12.96
CA ASN A 51 2.03 7.80 -13.90
C ASN A 51 1.53 6.47 -13.31
N GLU A 52 2.40 5.69 -12.68
CA GLU A 52 2.03 4.43 -12.02
C GLU A 52 1.09 4.68 -10.83
N SER A 53 1.36 5.69 -10.01
CA SER A 53 0.53 6.07 -8.86
C SER A 53 -0.92 6.40 -9.26
N LYS A 54 -1.12 7.10 -10.39
CA LYS A 54 -2.46 7.37 -10.93
C LYS A 54 -3.17 6.09 -11.36
N ASN A 55 -2.43 5.13 -11.91
CA ASN A 55 -2.96 3.86 -12.40
C ASN A 55 -3.31 2.89 -11.25
N ILE A 56 -2.71 3.07 -10.06
CA ILE A 56 -3.02 2.32 -8.84
C ILE A 56 -4.31 2.83 -8.18
N ALA A 57 -4.57 4.15 -8.20
CA ALA A 57 -5.77 4.74 -7.59
C ALA A 57 -7.08 4.26 -8.24
N SER A 58 -7.07 3.90 -9.53
CA SER A 58 -8.23 3.33 -10.23
C SER A 58 -8.51 1.85 -9.87
N ARG A 59 -7.57 1.14 -9.23
CA ARG A 59 -7.74 -0.25 -8.73
C ARG A 59 -8.34 -0.29 -7.31
N SER A 60 -9.32 0.57 -7.05
CA SER A 60 -9.92 0.75 -5.73
C SER A 60 -10.26 -0.56 -5.01
N PHE A 61 -10.04 -0.56 -3.69
CA PHE A 61 -10.29 -1.62 -2.69
C PHE A 61 -11.70 -2.25 -2.76
N THR A 62 -12.63 -1.65 -3.49
CA THR A 62 -14.00 -2.15 -3.70
C THR A 62 -14.08 -3.49 -4.45
N LYS A 63 -12.99 -3.95 -5.08
CA LYS A 63 -12.95 -5.25 -5.78
C LYS A 63 -12.51 -6.45 -4.91
N PHE A 64 -12.35 -6.29 -3.59
CA PHE A 64 -12.01 -7.42 -2.70
C PHE A 64 -13.18 -8.39 -2.43
N ALA A 65 -14.41 -8.02 -2.79
CA ALA A 65 -15.59 -8.87 -2.55
C ALA A 65 -15.59 -10.15 -3.40
N ASN A 66 -15.04 -10.11 -4.62
CA ASN A 66 -15.20 -11.21 -5.59
C ASN A 66 -14.07 -12.25 -5.57
N SER A 67 -12.92 -11.94 -4.97
CA SER A 67 -11.76 -12.87 -4.87
C SER A 67 -11.91 -13.95 -3.80
N THR A 68 -12.99 -13.92 -3.04
CA THR A 68 -13.27 -14.84 -1.91
C THR A 68 -13.63 -16.26 -2.36
N SER A 69 -13.96 -16.47 -3.63
CA SER A 69 -14.52 -17.73 -4.15
C SER A 69 -13.58 -18.94 -4.05
N HIS A 70 -12.26 -18.74 -3.91
CA HIS A 70 -11.28 -19.85 -3.83
C HIS A 70 -10.95 -20.30 -2.40
N ARG A 71 -11.47 -19.63 -1.36
CA ARG A 71 -11.10 -19.93 0.03
C ARG A 71 -11.82 -21.18 0.58
N THR A 72 -13.03 -21.44 0.10
CA THR A 72 -14.01 -22.34 0.73
C THR A 72 -13.64 -23.83 0.65
N THR A 73 -12.88 -24.26 -0.35
CA THR A 73 -12.53 -25.69 -0.50
C THR A 73 -11.40 -26.14 0.43
N SER A 74 -10.45 -25.26 0.77
CA SER A 74 -9.29 -25.64 1.57
C SER A 74 -9.55 -25.69 3.07
N THR A 75 -10.54 -24.94 3.58
CA THR A 75 -10.78 -24.80 5.02
C THR A 75 -11.28 -26.08 5.68
N ILE A 76 -11.98 -26.95 4.94
CA ILE A 76 -12.46 -28.23 5.48
C ILE A 76 -11.32 -29.24 5.73
N TYR A 77 -10.15 -29.00 5.14
CA TYR A 77 -8.96 -29.87 5.27
C TYR A 77 -7.89 -29.29 6.20
N MET A 78 -8.14 -28.15 6.86
CA MET A 78 -7.14 -27.44 7.65
C MET A 78 -7.68 -27.08 9.04
N VAL A 79 -6.86 -27.28 10.07
CA VAL A 79 -7.17 -26.84 11.44
C VAL A 79 -7.07 -25.30 11.51
N ALA A 80 -7.99 -24.66 12.22
CA ALA A 80 -8.13 -23.21 12.30
C ALA A 80 -7.08 -22.53 13.22
N THR A 81 -5.79 -22.76 12.97
CA THR A 81 -4.68 -22.22 13.79
C THR A 81 -4.31 -20.78 13.43
N TYR A 82 -4.59 -20.34 12.20
CA TYR A 82 -4.18 -19.02 11.71
C TYR A 82 -5.33 -18.28 11.01
N VAL A 83 -5.41 -16.97 11.25
CA VAL A 83 -6.29 -16.06 10.49
C VAL A 83 -5.59 -15.70 9.19
N ARG A 84 -6.15 -16.10 8.05
CA ARG A 84 -5.58 -15.80 6.72
C ARG A 84 -6.12 -14.48 6.17
N PRO A 85 -5.27 -13.59 5.62
CA PRO A 85 -5.74 -12.40 4.91
C PRO A 85 -6.47 -12.78 3.61
N PRO A 86 -7.49 -12.01 3.17
CA PRO A 86 -8.32 -12.34 2.01
C PRO A 86 -7.59 -12.68 0.70
N PRO A 87 -6.56 -11.93 0.25
CA PRO A 87 -5.88 -12.25 -1.00
C PRO A 87 -5.14 -13.59 -0.89
N MET A 88 -5.45 -14.51 -1.79
CA MET A 88 -4.75 -15.78 -1.96
C MET A 88 -3.72 -15.63 -3.08
N PHE A 89 -2.43 -15.67 -2.72
CA PHE A 89 -1.35 -15.53 -3.68
C PHE A 89 -1.05 -16.86 -4.38
N VAL A 90 -0.86 -16.80 -5.71
CA VAL A 90 -0.59 -17.98 -6.56
C VAL A 90 0.80 -17.94 -7.19
N ARG A 91 1.42 -16.75 -7.25
CA ARG A 91 2.76 -16.54 -7.81
C ARG A 91 3.50 -15.43 -7.08
N GLY A 92 4.81 -15.57 -6.97
CA GLY A 92 5.72 -14.53 -6.47
C GLY A 92 6.99 -14.44 -7.30
N PHE A 93 7.58 -13.26 -7.38
CA PHE A 93 8.87 -12.99 -8.02
C PHE A 93 9.49 -11.71 -7.43
N GLY A 94 10.70 -11.79 -6.92
CA GLY A 94 11.36 -10.68 -6.22
C GLY A 94 10.52 -10.19 -5.04
N CYS A 95 10.27 -8.88 -4.96
CA CYS A 95 9.43 -8.27 -3.93
C CYS A 95 7.93 -8.22 -4.27
N HIS A 96 7.48 -8.94 -5.30
CA HIS A 96 6.11 -8.86 -5.80
C HIS A 96 5.37 -10.19 -5.68
N LEU A 97 4.07 -10.08 -5.36
CA LEU A 97 3.12 -11.19 -5.28
C LEU A 97 1.94 -10.94 -6.23
N TRP A 98 1.38 -12.03 -6.74
CA TRP A 98 0.18 -12.01 -7.57
C TRP A 98 -0.90 -12.91 -6.98
N ASP A 99 -2.11 -12.39 -6.88
CA ASP A 99 -3.29 -13.19 -6.54
C ASP A 99 -3.82 -13.96 -7.76
N ALA A 100 -4.82 -14.82 -7.52
CA ALA A 100 -5.48 -15.59 -8.58
C ALA A 100 -6.16 -14.71 -9.66
N GLU A 101 -6.45 -13.44 -9.36
CA GLU A 101 -6.99 -12.46 -10.31
C GLU A 101 -5.89 -11.67 -11.04
N ASN A 102 -4.64 -12.11 -10.93
CA ASN A 102 -3.47 -11.48 -11.52
C ASN A 102 -3.23 -10.03 -11.06
N LYS A 103 -3.74 -9.65 -9.88
CA LYS A 103 -3.42 -8.36 -9.26
C LYS A 103 -2.07 -8.44 -8.58
N ARG A 104 -1.21 -7.47 -8.88
CA ARG A 104 0.15 -7.35 -8.33
C ARG A 104 0.13 -6.61 -6.99
N TYR A 105 0.88 -7.14 -6.03
CA TYR A 105 1.07 -6.60 -4.69
C TYR A 105 2.57 -6.46 -4.42
N LEU A 106 2.94 -5.43 -3.66
CA LEU A 106 4.29 -5.27 -3.10
C LEU A 106 4.33 -5.96 -1.73
N ASP A 107 5.26 -6.88 -1.53
CA ASP A 107 5.38 -7.65 -0.29
C ASP A 107 6.31 -6.95 0.70
N PHE A 108 5.73 -6.43 1.78
CA PHE A 108 6.47 -5.88 2.93
C PHE A 108 6.53 -6.83 4.13
N THR A 109 5.96 -8.03 4.01
CA THR A 109 6.05 -9.07 5.03
C THR A 109 7.29 -9.94 4.83
N ALA A 110 7.71 -10.11 3.57
CA ALA A 110 8.77 -11.02 3.16
C ALA A 110 8.64 -12.42 3.80
N GLY A 111 7.39 -12.90 3.96
CA GLY A 111 7.13 -14.17 4.63
C GLY A 111 7.57 -14.22 6.10
N ILE A 112 7.37 -13.13 6.87
CA ILE A 112 7.92 -12.96 8.23
C ILE A 112 9.45 -13.01 8.19
N ALA A 113 10.03 -12.13 7.36
CA ALA A 113 11.47 -12.00 7.15
C ALA A 113 12.21 -13.27 6.66
N VAL A 114 11.50 -14.24 6.09
CA VAL A 114 12.08 -15.46 5.50
C VAL A 114 12.66 -15.17 4.11
N ASN A 115 11.94 -14.42 3.29
CA ASN A 115 12.27 -14.21 1.88
C ASN A 115 13.19 -13.01 1.70
N ALA A 116 14.40 -13.08 2.28
CA ALA A 116 15.39 -12.00 2.21
C ALA A 116 15.85 -11.68 0.77
N LEU A 117 15.98 -12.71 -0.08
CA LEU A 117 16.32 -12.57 -1.50
C LEU A 117 15.09 -12.30 -2.39
N GLY A 118 13.89 -12.22 -1.80
CA GLY A 118 12.63 -12.18 -2.52
C GLY A 118 12.10 -13.56 -2.90
N HIS A 119 10.92 -13.57 -3.51
CA HIS A 119 10.24 -14.78 -3.97
C HIS A 119 10.90 -15.32 -5.24
N CYS A 120 11.11 -16.63 -5.31
CA CYS A 120 11.61 -17.33 -6.50
C CYS A 120 12.91 -16.74 -7.08
N ASP A 121 13.91 -16.53 -6.22
CA ASP A 121 15.24 -16.10 -6.66
C ASP A 121 15.81 -17.09 -7.71
N PRO A 122 16.30 -16.60 -8.87
CA PRO A 122 16.73 -17.46 -9.97
C PRO A 122 18.00 -18.26 -9.66
N GLU A 123 18.91 -17.74 -8.82
CA GLU A 123 20.14 -18.43 -8.47
C GLU A 123 19.85 -19.58 -7.50
N ILE A 124 19.04 -19.32 -6.47
CA ILE A 124 18.56 -20.36 -5.55
C ILE A 124 17.73 -21.42 -6.29
N ALA A 125 16.81 -21.01 -7.17
CA ALA A 125 16.00 -21.95 -7.95
C ALA A 125 16.86 -22.87 -8.82
N LYS A 126 17.96 -22.35 -9.38
CA LYS A 126 18.90 -23.14 -10.20
C LYS A 126 19.73 -24.13 -9.39
N ILE A 127 19.99 -23.84 -8.11
CA ILE A 127 20.72 -24.73 -7.20
C ILE A 127 19.82 -25.86 -6.69
N MET A 128 18.51 -25.60 -6.56
CA MET A 128 17.54 -26.60 -6.06
C MET A 128 17.10 -27.63 -7.11
N LEU A 129 17.33 -27.36 -8.40
CA LEU A 129 16.94 -28.20 -9.54
C LEU A 129 18.15 -28.94 -10.13
#